data_AF-A0A971G8M5-F1
#
_entry.id   AF-A0A971G8M5-F1
#
_cell.length_a   1.000
_cell.length_b   1.000
_cell.length_c   1.000
_cell.angle_alpha   90.00
_cell.angle_beta   90.00
_cell.angle_gamma   90.00
#
_symmetry.space_group_name_H-M   'P 1'
#
loop_
_entity.id
_entity.type
_entity.pdbx_description
1 polymer ?
#
loop_
_entity_poly.entity_id
_entity_poly.type
_entity_poly.pdbx_seq_one_letter_code
_entity_poly.pdbx_strand_id
1 'polypeptide(L)'
;MYCVLKEGHNGIGVDLDSKAIADADGYFSRYLRYHRIKHTRQEANATLCSGKNAPEIRYAFARTPESYRQGERRTLRLFTGDTKYAERMAGKECCHLIVGDLPYGVQHGPKDGKTFSSLRDLMEKALPAYYAALKAGGTIALSFNAYTLSRDDVAEMMSSAGFTVLTHPPYHDFSHWVEQAVNRDFVVARKEGSLTTNC
;
A
#
# COMPACT_ATOMS: atom_id res chain seq x y z
N MET A 1 3.61 5.33 4.53
CA MET A 1 4.44 4.28 5.16
C MET A 1 4.94 4.65 6.56
N TYR A 2 5.83 5.62 6.74
CA TYR A 2 6.43 5.90 8.07
C TYR A 2 5.44 6.24 9.20
N CYS A 3 4.27 6.82 8.87
CA CYS A 3 3.21 7.07 9.84
C CYS A 3 2.77 5.79 10.58
N VAL A 4 2.64 4.66 9.87
CA VAL A 4 2.22 3.39 10.48
C VAL A 4 3.27 2.88 11.48
N LEU A 5 4.56 3.12 11.20
CA LEU A 5 5.66 2.75 12.09
C LEU A 5 5.71 3.65 13.33
N LYS A 6 5.41 4.95 13.16
CA LYS A 6 5.32 5.92 14.25
C LYS A 6 4.22 5.52 15.24
N GLU A 7 3.08 5.08 14.74
CA GLU A 7 1.97 4.54 15.55
C GLU A 7 2.27 3.15 16.15
N GLY A 8 3.47 2.60 15.92
CA GLY A 8 3.88 1.34 16.52
C GLY A 8 3.23 0.13 15.86
N HIS A 9 2.99 0.18 14.55
CA HIS A 9 2.51 -0.96 13.75
C HIS A 9 3.59 -1.44 12.76
N ASN A 10 3.32 -2.56 12.10
CA ASN A 10 4.17 -3.07 11.01
C ASN A 10 3.86 -2.34 9.70
N GLY A 11 4.87 -2.19 8.84
CA GLY A 11 4.76 -1.53 7.55
C GLY A 11 5.11 -2.44 6.39
N ILE A 12 4.37 -2.29 5.28
CA ILE A 12 4.70 -2.87 3.98
C ILE A 12 4.63 -1.71 2.96
N GLY A 13 5.70 -1.52 2.20
CA GLY A 13 5.78 -0.59 1.09
C GLY A 13 6.02 -1.35 -0.20
N VAL A 14 5.31 -0.96 -1.26
CA VAL A 14 5.46 -1.50 -2.62
C VAL A 14 5.54 -0.31 -3.55
N ASP A 15 6.57 -0.26 -4.39
CA ASP A 15 6.69 0.75 -5.44
C ASP A 15 7.37 0.15 -6.68
N LEU A 16 7.02 0.64 -7.85
CA LEU A 16 7.67 0.26 -9.11
C LEU A 16 9.04 0.94 -9.25
N ASP A 17 9.21 2.13 -8.66
CA ASP A 17 10.45 2.88 -8.71
C ASP A 17 11.48 2.33 -7.71
N SER A 18 12.47 1.61 -8.23
CA SER A 18 13.57 1.06 -7.46
C SER A 18 14.41 2.14 -6.75
N LYS A 19 14.47 3.36 -7.30
CA LYS A 19 15.15 4.48 -6.67
C LYS A 19 14.39 4.96 -5.44
N ALA A 20 13.07 5.09 -5.53
CA ALA A 20 12.24 5.44 -4.37
C ALA A 20 12.39 4.42 -3.23
N ILE A 21 12.46 3.12 -3.56
CA ILE A 21 12.72 2.07 -2.58
C ILE A 21 14.12 2.19 -1.98
N ALA A 22 15.15 2.45 -2.79
CA ALA A 22 16.52 2.65 -2.31
C ALA A 22 16.65 3.89 -1.41
N ASP A 23 15.98 4.99 -1.75
CA ASP A 23 15.94 6.21 -0.94
C ASP A 23 15.24 5.97 0.41
N ALA A 24 14.12 5.22 0.40
CA ALA A 24 13.41 4.83 1.62
C ALA A 24 14.29 3.93 2.52
N ASP A 25 14.99 2.98 1.93
CA ASP A 25 15.94 2.11 2.63
C ASP A 25 17.09 2.91 3.26
N GLY A 26 17.71 3.81 2.49
CA GLY A 26 18.79 4.68 2.94
C GLY A 26 18.36 5.58 4.10
N TYR A 27 17.20 6.24 3.97
CA TYR A 27 16.61 7.07 5.01
C TYR A 27 16.35 6.26 6.29
N PHE A 28 15.66 5.13 6.19
CA PHE A 28 15.24 4.37 7.36
C PHE A 28 16.43 3.73 8.09
N SER A 29 17.40 3.19 7.36
CA SER A 29 18.67 2.71 7.92
C SER A 29 19.42 3.81 8.69
N ARG A 30 19.48 5.03 8.13
CA ARG A 30 20.12 6.17 8.80
C ARG A 30 19.34 6.59 10.05
N TYR A 31 18.02 6.66 9.98
CA TYR A 31 17.15 6.98 11.11
C TYR A 31 17.36 6.02 12.28
N LEU A 32 17.30 4.70 12.02
CA LEU A 32 17.47 3.69 13.06
C LEU A 32 18.85 3.75 13.72
N ARG A 33 19.92 3.97 12.92
CA ARG A 33 21.29 4.13 13.45
C ARG A 33 21.45 5.40 14.27
N TYR A 34 20.95 6.53 13.77
CA TYR A 34 21.04 7.82 14.45
C TYR A 34 20.37 7.78 15.83
N HIS A 35 19.17 7.20 15.90
CA HIS A 35 18.42 7.05 17.15
C HIS A 35 18.81 5.82 17.98
N ARG A 36 19.85 5.07 17.58
CA ARG A 36 20.34 3.86 18.26
C ARG A 36 19.25 2.81 18.53
N ILE A 37 18.28 2.71 17.63
CA ILE A 37 17.19 1.74 17.72
C ILE A 37 17.74 0.36 17.35
N LYS A 38 17.46 -0.69 18.14
CA LYS A 38 17.92 -2.04 17.85
C LYS A 38 17.21 -2.56 16.60
N HIS A 39 17.97 -2.97 15.59
CA HIS A 39 17.40 -3.44 14.33
C HIS A 39 18.28 -4.48 13.61
N THR A 40 17.65 -5.16 12.65
CA THR A 40 18.30 -5.93 11.58
C THR A 40 17.75 -5.47 10.23
N ARG A 41 18.59 -5.54 9.19
CA ARG A 41 18.22 -5.32 7.78
C ARG A 41 18.65 -6.55 7.00
N GLN A 42 17.78 -7.05 6.13
CA GLN A 42 18.02 -8.21 5.28
C GLN A 42 17.49 -7.93 3.88
N GLU A 43 18.19 -8.43 2.87
CA GLU A 43 17.69 -8.48 1.50
C GLU A 43 17.11 -9.87 1.24
N ALA A 44 15.98 -9.89 0.55
CA ALA A 44 15.25 -11.09 0.19
C ALA A 44 14.59 -10.88 -1.18
N ASN A 45 13.86 -11.88 -1.66
CA ASN A 45 13.09 -11.80 -2.89
C ASN A 45 11.74 -12.50 -2.70
N ALA A 46 10.67 -11.90 -3.24
CA ALA A 46 9.38 -12.57 -3.38
C ALA A 46 9.25 -13.18 -4.78
N THR A 47 8.86 -14.45 -4.88
CA THR A 47 8.66 -15.13 -6.16
C THR A 47 7.29 -14.83 -6.73
N LEU A 48 7.23 -14.34 -7.96
CA LEU A 48 6.00 -14.09 -8.71
C LEU A 48 5.71 -15.27 -9.67
N CYS A 49 4.43 -15.47 -10.04
CA CYS A 49 4.01 -16.60 -10.89
C CYS A 49 4.65 -16.66 -12.29
N SER A 50 5.19 -15.55 -12.80
CA SER A 50 5.89 -15.51 -14.09
C SER A 50 7.37 -15.93 -14.00
N GLY A 51 7.81 -16.51 -12.87
CA GLY A 51 9.22 -16.79 -12.59
C GLY A 51 10.07 -15.53 -12.34
N LYS A 52 9.46 -14.34 -12.31
CA LYS A 52 10.13 -13.09 -11.95
C LYS A 52 10.16 -12.96 -10.44
N ASN A 53 11.25 -12.38 -9.92
CA ASN A 53 11.38 -12.06 -8.50
C ASN A 53 11.13 -10.56 -8.29
N ALA A 54 10.47 -10.23 -7.18
CA ALA A 54 10.38 -8.87 -6.67
C ALA A 54 11.40 -8.70 -5.52
N PRO A 55 12.41 -7.83 -5.67
CA PRO A 55 13.36 -7.54 -4.60
C PRO A 55 12.64 -7.06 -3.33
N GLU A 56 13.05 -7.59 -2.18
CA GLU A 56 12.54 -7.25 -0.86
C GLU A 56 13.68 -6.75 0.04
N ILE A 57 13.45 -5.63 0.72
CA ILE A 57 14.26 -5.22 1.87
C ILE A 57 13.41 -5.38 3.12
N ARG A 58 13.90 -6.17 4.08
CA ARG A 58 13.21 -6.45 5.34
C ARG A 58 13.97 -5.90 6.53
N TYR A 59 13.24 -5.16 7.35
CA TYR A 59 13.67 -4.72 8.66
C TYR A 59 12.90 -5.44 9.75
N ALA A 60 13.60 -5.78 10.83
CA ALA A 60 12.99 -6.03 12.14
C ALA A 60 13.65 -5.07 13.15
N PHE A 61 12.87 -4.40 13.97
CA PHE A 61 13.39 -3.40 14.90
C PHE A 61 12.56 -3.28 16.18
N ALA A 62 13.18 -2.81 17.25
CA ALA A 62 12.53 -2.52 18.52
C ALA A 62 13.25 -1.37 19.23
N ARG A 63 12.53 -0.63 20.09
CA ARG A 63 13.07 0.55 20.79
C ARG A 63 14.25 0.19 21.70
N THR A 64 14.23 -0.99 22.32
CA THR A 64 15.28 -1.47 23.21
C THR A 64 15.78 -2.86 22.79
N PRO A 65 17.03 -3.21 23.14
CA PRO A 65 17.54 -4.59 22.99
C PRO A 65 16.71 -5.64 23.74
N GLU A 66 16.11 -5.28 24.87
CA GLU A 66 15.25 -6.14 25.69
C GLU A 66 13.98 -6.51 24.93
N SER A 67 13.22 -5.51 24.46
CA SER A 67 12.02 -5.73 23.64
C SER A 67 12.38 -6.51 22.37
N TYR A 68 13.55 -6.24 21.78
CA TYR A 68 14.01 -7.01 20.63
C TYR A 68 14.21 -8.50 20.96
N ARG A 69 14.82 -8.82 22.11
CA ARG A 69 15.02 -10.21 22.55
C ARG A 69 13.71 -10.90 22.91
N GLN A 70 12.75 -10.17 23.49
CA GLN A 70 11.42 -10.66 23.85
C GLN A 70 10.48 -10.86 22.65
N GLY A 71 10.91 -10.47 21.44
CA GLY A 71 10.10 -10.64 20.23
C GLY A 71 9.08 -9.53 20.00
N GLU A 72 9.09 -8.48 20.81
CA GLU A 72 8.26 -7.26 20.67
C GLU A 72 8.79 -6.35 19.56
N ARG A 73 8.97 -6.94 18.38
CA ARG A 73 9.56 -6.28 17.21
C ARG A 73 8.45 -5.68 16.36
N ARG A 74 8.84 -4.69 15.57
CA ARG A 74 8.11 -4.23 14.40
C ARG A 74 8.88 -4.56 13.14
N THR A 75 8.12 -4.74 12.06
CA THR A 75 8.69 -5.04 10.75
C THR A 75 8.39 -3.91 9.77
N LEU A 76 9.35 -3.66 8.90
CA LEU A 76 9.15 -2.90 7.67
C LEU A 76 9.61 -3.78 6.51
N ARG A 77 8.75 -4.01 5.54
CA ARG A 77 9.09 -4.68 4.28
C ARG A 77 8.93 -3.69 3.14
N LEU A 78 9.93 -3.60 2.27
CA LEU A 78 9.93 -2.75 1.09
C LEU A 78 10.10 -3.63 -0.14
N PHE A 79 9.19 -3.51 -1.09
CA PHE A 79 9.22 -4.26 -2.35
C PHE A 79 9.42 -3.32 -3.52
N THR A 80 10.35 -3.68 -4.39
CA THR A 80 10.41 -3.11 -5.75
C THR A 80 9.59 -4.01 -6.67
N GLY A 81 8.44 -3.53 -7.12
CA GLY A 81 7.56 -4.31 -7.98
C GLY A 81 6.26 -3.61 -8.35
N ASP A 82 5.58 -4.18 -9.34
CA ASP A 82 4.28 -3.70 -9.79
C ASP A 82 3.19 -4.06 -8.76
N THR A 83 2.46 -3.04 -8.32
CA THR A 83 1.42 -3.15 -7.30
C THR A 83 0.27 -4.11 -7.68
N LYS A 84 0.10 -4.42 -8.97
CA LYS A 84 -0.83 -5.48 -9.41
C LYS A 84 -0.49 -6.89 -8.90
N TYR A 85 0.70 -7.05 -8.31
CA TYR A 85 1.14 -8.27 -7.64
C TYR A 85 1.34 -8.08 -6.13
N ALA A 86 0.70 -7.07 -5.53
CA ALA A 86 0.85 -6.73 -4.11
C ALA A 86 0.58 -7.92 -3.18
N GLU A 87 -0.43 -8.76 -3.46
CA GLU A 87 -0.74 -9.96 -2.68
C GLU A 87 0.33 -11.04 -2.79
N ARG A 88 1.03 -11.11 -3.93
CA ARG A 88 2.12 -12.07 -4.15
C ARG A 88 3.39 -11.66 -3.42
N MET A 89 3.65 -10.36 -3.37
CA MET A 89 4.80 -9.79 -2.67
C MET A 89 4.57 -9.76 -1.15
N ALA A 90 3.45 -9.18 -0.72
CA ALA A 90 3.13 -8.98 0.69
C ALA A 90 2.59 -10.25 1.35
N GLY A 91 1.86 -11.08 0.60
CA GLY A 91 1.10 -12.23 1.09
C GLY A 91 -0.41 -11.96 1.07
N LYS A 92 -1.21 -13.02 0.98
CA LYS A 92 -2.67 -12.94 1.13
C LYS A 92 -3.03 -12.70 2.60
N GLU A 93 -4.09 -11.93 2.82
CA GLU A 93 -4.63 -11.61 4.16
C GLU A 93 -3.55 -11.18 5.16
N CYS A 94 -2.57 -10.40 4.70
CA CYS A 94 -1.40 -10.00 5.47
C CYS A 94 -1.55 -8.65 6.15
N CYS A 95 -2.49 -7.80 5.71
CA CYS A 95 -2.67 -6.45 6.23
C CYS A 95 -4.12 -6.15 6.64
N HIS A 96 -4.27 -5.22 7.58
CA HIS A 96 -5.58 -4.70 8.03
C HIS A 96 -5.96 -3.41 7.30
N LEU A 97 -4.96 -2.67 6.81
CA LEU A 97 -5.12 -1.37 6.19
C LEU A 97 -4.21 -1.30 4.96
N ILE A 98 -4.77 -0.86 3.83
CA ILE A 98 -4.04 -0.41 2.66
C ILE A 98 -4.27 1.09 2.50
N VAL A 99 -3.20 1.85 2.31
CA VAL A 99 -3.26 3.27 1.97
C VAL A 99 -2.40 3.48 0.73
N GLY A 100 -2.98 4.07 -0.31
CA GLY A 100 -2.31 4.30 -1.57
C GLY A 100 -2.62 5.68 -2.13
N ASP A 101 -1.61 6.28 -2.76
CA ASP A 101 -1.79 7.51 -3.53
C ASP A 101 -1.69 7.17 -5.02
N LEU A 102 -2.80 7.31 -5.75
CA LEU A 102 -2.82 7.00 -7.18
C LEU A 102 -2.02 8.05 -7.96
N PRO A 103 -1.38 7.69 -9.09
CA PRO A 103 -0.64 8.68 -9.86
C PRO A 103 -1.50 9.82 -10.43
N TYR A 104 -1.03 11.06 -10.34
CA TYR A 104 -1.83 12.27 -10.67
C TYR A 104 -1.70 12.80 -12.10
N GLY A 105 -0.96 12.15 -13.02
CA GLY A 105 -0.83 12.64 -14.41
C GLY A 105 0.18 11.88 -15.27
N VAL A 106 0.33 12.29 -16.54
CA VAL A 106 1.09 11.58 -17.61
C VAL A 106 2.55 11.28 -17.27
N GLN A 107 3.20 12.11 -16.44
CA GLN A 107 4.58 11.89 -15.99
C GLN A 107 4.73 10.80 -14.91
N HIS A 108 3.66 10.55 -14.14
CA HIS A 108 3.58 9.49 -13.14
C HIS A 108 2.61 8.37 -13.55
N GLY A 109 2.00 8.45 -14.73
CA GLY A 109 1.01 7.50 -15.22
C GLY A 109 1.57 6.08 -15.23
N PRO A 110 0.74 5.07 -14.92
CA PRO A 110 1.20 3.70 -14.86
C PRO A 110 1.77 3.27 -16.21
N LYS A 111 2.97 2.65 -16.17
CA LYS A 111 3.70 2.16 -17.34
C LYS A 111 3.63 0.64 -17.38
N ASP A 112 2.79 0.07 -18.24
CA ASP A 112 2.81 -1.36 -18.55
C ASP A 112 3.67 -1.56 -19.83
N GLY A 113 4.98 -1.44 -19.69
CA GLY A 113 5.90 -1.47 -20.84
C GLY A 113 5.84 -0.21 -21.73
N LYS A 114 5.68 -0.38 -23.05
CA LYS A 114 5.74 0.69 -24.09
C LYS A 114 4.42 1.44 -24.31
N THR A 115 3.33 1.08 -23.62
CA THR A 115 2.01 1.68 -23.83
C THR A 115 1.58 2.42 -22.57
N PHE A 116 1.05 3.64 -22.73
CA PHE A 116 0.38 4.36 -21.65
C PHE A 116 -0.79 3.51 -21.15
N SER A 117 -0.73 3.00 -19.92
CA SER A 117 -1.91 2.41 -19.26
C SER A 117 -2.67 3.53 -18.56
N SER A 118 -3.98 3.53 -18.70
CA SER A 118 -4.82 4.49 -17.99
C SER A 118 -4.84 4.20 -16.48
N LEU A 119 -5.23 5.19 -15.68
CA LEU A 119 -5.49 5.00 -14.25
C LEU A 119 -6.54 3.90 -14.00
N ARG A 120 -7.53 3.79 -14.89
CA ARG A 120 -8.54 2.73 -14.87
C ARG A 120 -7.91 1.34 -15.06
N ASP A 121 -7.04 1.17 -16.06
CA ASP A 121 -6.35 -0.12 -16.29
C ASP A 121 -5.50 -0.55 -15.09
N LEU A 122 -4.84 0.42 -14.44
CA LEU A 122 -4.08 0.16 -13.21
C LEU A 122 -5.01 -0.32 -12.10
N MET A 123 -6.13 0.38 -11.88
CA MET A 123 -7.09 0.06 -10.83
C MET A 123 -7.73 -1.31 -11.04
N GLU A 124 -8.16 -1.62 -12.26
CA GLU A 124 -8.73 -2.93 -12.61
C GLU A 124 -7.76 -4.09 -12.32
N LYS A 125 -6.46 -3.88 -12.54
CA LYS A 125 -5.42 -4.88 -12.25
C LYS A 125 -5.01 -4.92 -10.78
N ALA A 126 -4.97 -3.78 -10.09
CA ALA A 126 -4.44 -3.65 -8.74
C ALA A 126 -5.46 -3.95 -7.64
N LEU A 127 -6.73 -3.56 -7.82
CA LEU A 127 -7.77 -3.76 -6.81
C LEU A 127 -7.96 -5.24 -6.41
N PRO A 128 -7.95 -6.22 -7.32
CA PRO A 128 -8.02 -7.64 -6.93
C PRO A 128 -6.84 -8.08 -6.05
N ALA A 129 -5.63 -7.59 -6.34
CA ALA A 129 -4.44 -7.86 -5.51
C ALA A 129 -4.58 -7.23 -4.12
N TYR A 130 -5.07 -5.99 -4.03
CA TYR A 130 -5.34 -5.34 -2.74
C TYR A 130 -6.40 -6.08 -1.92
N TYR A 131 -7.48 -6.51 -2.58
CA TYR A 131 -8.54 -7.27 -1.93
C TYR A 131 -8.03 -8.61 -1.37
N ALA A 132 -7.15 -9.29 -2.11
CA ALA A 132 -6.52 -10.53 -1.66
C ALA A 132 -5.51 -10.32 -0.52
N ALA A 133 -4.77 -9.21 -0.53
CA ALA A 133 -3.80 -8.86 0.51
C ALA A 133 -4.47 -8.45 1.83
N LEU A 134 -5.65 -7.84 1.78
CA LEU A 134 -6.42 -7.43 2.96
C LEU A 134 -7.03 -8.62 3.69
N LYS A 135 -7.00 -8.57 5.02
CA LYS A 135 -7.77 -9.45 5.90
C LYS A 135 -9.26 -9.16 5.77
N ALA A 136 -10.09 -10.15 6.10
CA ALA A 136 -11.51 -9.96 6.41
C ALA A 136 -11.71 -8.78 7.39
N GLY A 137 -12.61 -7.85 7.07
CA GLY A 137 -12.83 -6.61 7.83
C GLY A 137 -11.79 -5.51 7.61
N GLY A 138 -10.76 -5.76 6.79
CA GLY A 138 -9.71 -4.80 6.46
C GLY A 138 -10.22 -3.65 5.59
N THR A 139 -9.54 -2.51 5.67
CA THR A 139 -9.93 -1.26 4.99
C THR A 139 -8.87 -0.82 3.98
N ILE A 140 -9.29 -0.19 2.90
CA ILE A 140 -8.43 0.47 1.94
C ILE A 140 -8.85 1.94 1.79
N ALA A 141 -7.87 2.84 1.72
CA ALA A 141 -8.07 4.24 1.37
C ALA A 141 -7.17 4.59 0.18
N LEU A 142 -7.77 5.07 -0.91
CA LEU A 142 -7.06 5.50 -2.11
C LEU A 142 -7.33 6.97 -2.38
N SER A 143 -6.26 7.77 -2.45
CA SER A 143 -6.34 9.15 -2.92
C SER A 143 -6.05 9.25 -4.41
N PHE A 144 -6.71 10.19 -5.09
CA PHE A 144 -6.65 10.38 -6.53
C PHE A 144 -6.90 11.84 -6.94
N ASN A 145 -6.58 12.16 -8.20
CA ASN A 145 -6.87 13.46 -8.79
C ASN A 145 -8.32 13.48 -9.28
N ALA A 146 -9.18 14.28 -8.66
CA ALA A 146 -10.57 14.44 -9.08
C ALA A 146 -10.70 15.04 -10.50
N TYR A 147 -9.65 15.70 -11.01
CA TYR A 147 -9.63 16.17 -12.41
C TYR A 147 -9.41 15.04 -13.43
N THR A 148 -8.82 13.91 -13.04
CA THR A 148 -8.54 12.80 -13.96
C THR A 148 -9.43 11.57 -13.72
N LEU A 149 -9.97 11.43 -12.51
CA LEU A 149 -10.82 10.32 -12.13
C LEU A 149 -11.89 10.81 -11.15
N SER A 150 -13.16 10.57 -11.46
CA SER A 150 -14.25 10.99 -10.57
C SER A 150 -14.33 10.09 -9.34
N ARG A 151 -14.89 10.61 -8.24
CA ARG A 151 -15.15 9.82 -7.03
C ARG A 151 -16.06 8.62 -7.32
N ASP A 152 -17.08 8.82 -8.13
CA ASP A 152 -18.06 7.80 -8.48
C ASP A 152 -17.41 6.67 -9.29
N ASP A 153 -16.52 7.01 -10.24
CA ASP A 153 -15.73 6.00 -10.96
C ASP A 153 -14.85 5.16 -10.01
N VAL A 154 -14.18 5.80 -9.04
CA VAL A 154 -13.36 5.09 -8.04
C VAL A 154 -14.24 4.17 -7.21
N ALA A 155 -15.37 4.67 -6.73
CA ALA A 155 -16.31 3.90 -5.93
C ALA A 155 -16.87 2.69 -6.71
N GLU A 156 -17.23 2.87 -7.98
CA GLU A 156 -17.71 1.81 -8.86
C GLU A 156 -16.64 0.74 -9.09
N MET A 157 -15.40 1.15 -9.39
CA MET A 157 -14.28 0.22 -9.57
C MET A 157 -13.98 -0.58 -8.29
N MET A 158 -13.98 0.07 -7.12
CA MET A 158 -13.79 -0.60 -5.84
C MET A 158 -14.93 -1.57 -5.53
N SER A 159 -16.18 -1.18 -5.79
CA SER A 159 -17.34 -2.05 -5.61
C SER A 159 -17.30 -3.26 -6.53
N SER A 160 -16.92 -3.05 -7.80
CA SER A 160 -16.75 -4.11 -8.80
C SER A 160 -15.63 -5.09 -8.43
N ALA A 161 -14.61 -4.63 -7.70
CA ALA A 161 -13.55 -5.48 -7.15
C ALA A 161 -13.94 -6.19 -5.83
N GLY A 162 -15.18 -6.03 -5.36
CA GLY A 162 -15.71 -6.71 -4.19
C GLY A 162 -15.62 -5.93 -2.88
N PHE A 163 -15.17 -4.67 -2.90
CA PHE A 163 -15.16 -3.83 -1.70
C PHE A 163 -16.54 -3.22 -1.42
N THR A 164 -16.85 -2.99 -0.15
CA THR A 164 -17.97 -2.13 0.25
C THR A 164 -17.45 -0.71 0.47
N VAL A 165 -17.85 0.21 -0.40
CA VAL A 165 -17.44 1.63 -0.31
C VAL A 165 -18.15 2.31 0.86
N LEU A 166 -17.39 3.02 1.69
CA LEU A 166 -17.92 3.78 2.81
C LEU A 166 -18.31 5.18 2.32
N THR A 167 -19.62 5.46 2.28
CA THR A 167 -20.18 6.70 1.70
C THR A 167 -20.76 7.66 2.74
N HIS A 168 -20.98 7.21 3.97
CA HIS A 168 -21.49 8.05 5.05
C HIS A 168 -20.36 8.80 5.78
N PRO A 169 -20.65 9.96 6.40
CA PRO A 169 -19.68 10.64 7.25
C PRO A 169 -19.05 9.69 8.29
N PRO A 170 -17.73 9.78 8.55
CA PRO A 170 -16.79 10.79 8.05
C PRO A 170 -16.14 10.42 6.71
N TYR A 171 -16.63 9.45 5.93
CA TYR A 171 -15.93 8.87 4.77
C TYR A 171 -16.24 9.56 3.42
N HIS A 172 -16.82 10.75 3.45
CA HIS A 172 -17.20 11.56 2.30
C HIS A 172 -16.71 13.00 2.47
N ASP A 173 -16.73 13.78 1.38
CA ASP A 173 -16.42 15.22 1.37
C ASP A 173 -14.97 15.60 1.70
N PHE A 174 -14.02 14.90 1.08
CA PHE A 174 -12.58 15.17 1.20
C PHE A 174 -11.97 15.90 0.01
N SER A 175 -12.79 16.23 -0.99
CA SER A 175 -12.35 16.92 -2.20
C SER A 175 -11.84 18.31 -1.85
N HIS A 176 -10.57 18.59 -2.18
CA HIS A 176 -9.97 19.89 -1.97
C HIS A 176 -8.94 20.22 -3.04
N TRP A 177 -8.82 21.51 -3.32
CA TRP A 177 -7.82 22.04 -4.23
C TRP A 177 -6.42 21.97 -3.60
N VAL A 178 -5.43 21.51 -4.36
CA VAL A 178 -4.03 21.44 -3.94
C VAL A 178 -3.17 22.39 -4.77
N GLU A 179 -3.28 22.28 -6.10
CA GLU A 179 -2.60 23.16 -7.05
C GLU A 179 -3.35 23.18 -8.40
N GLN A 180 -2.87 23.97 -9.37
CA GLN A 180 -3.55 24.17 -10.66
C GLN A 180 -3.92 22.86 -11.37
N ALA A 181 -3.07 21.84 -11.29
CA ALA A 181 -3.28 20.54 -11.94
C ALA A 181 -3.83 19.46 -11.01
N VAL A 182 -4.08 19.75 -9.72
CA VAL A 182 -4.45 18.75 -8.71
C VAL A 182 -5.61 19.23 -7.84
N ASN A 183 -6.73 18.54 -7.96
CA ASN A 183 -7.78 18.54 -6.95
C ASN A 183 -7.81 17.15 -6.31
N ARG A 184 -7.49 17.05 -5.02
CA ARG A 184 -7.31 15.76 -4.35
C ARG A 184 -8.61 15.34 -3.69
N ASP A 185 -8.97 14.08 -3.88
CA ASP A 185 -10.03 13.40 -3.13
C ASP A 185 -9.56 11.99 -2.73
N PHE A 186 -10.29 11.32 -1.84
CA PHE A 186 -10.05 9.92 -1.52
C PHE A 186 -11.33 9.14 -1.24
N VAL A 187 -11.30 7.85 -1.60
CA VAL A 187 -12.37 6.89 -1.31
C VAL A 187 -11.86 5.87 -0.30
N VAL A 188 -12.69 5.58 0.70
CA VAL A 188 -12.46 4.54 1.69
C VAL A 188 -13.41 3.39 1.42
N ALA A 189 -12.90 2.16 1.40
CA ALA A 189 -13.71 0.96 1.21
C ALA A 189 -13.24 -0.18 2.11
N ARG A 190 -14.16 -1.10 2.44
CA ARG A 190 -13.91 -2.22 3.34
C ARG A 190 -14.04 -3.54 2.61
N LYS A 191 -13.16 -4.50 2.92
CA LYS A 191 -13.37 -5.91 2.60
C LYS A 191 -14.29 -6.49 3.66
N GLU A 192 -15.49 -6.88 3.28
CA GLU A 192 -16.42 -7.49 4.22
C GLU A 192 -15.83 -8.76 4.82
N GLY A 193 -16.12 -8.99 6.09
CA GLY A 193 -15.76 -10.24 6.74
C GLY A 193 -16.64 -11.36 6.22
N SER A 194 -16.10 -12.57 6.11
CA SER A 194 -16.95 -13.76 6.02
C SER A 194 -17.85 -13.74 7.25
N LEU A 195 -19.15 -13.50 7.06
CA LEU A 195 -20.14 -13.84 8.08
C LEU A 195 -20.12 -15.37 8.16
N THR A 196 -19.32 -15.93 9.05
CA THR A 196 -19.62 -17.25 9.61
C THR A 196 -20.91 -17.07 10.39
N THR A 197 -22.03 -17.20 9.69
CA THR A 197 -23.33 -17.49 10.30
C THR A 197 -23.17 -18.88 10.91
N ASN A 198 -22.75 -18.94 12.17
CA ASN A 198 -22.86 -20.15 12.95
C ASN A 198 -24.36 -20.40 13.14
N CYS A 199 -24.92 -21.27 12.29
CA CYS A 199 -26.15 -21.98 12.58
C CYS A 199 -25.86 -23.10 13.60
#